data_AF-C0XKT5-F1
#
_entry.id   AF-C0XKT5-F1
#
_cell.length_a   1.000
_cell.length_b   1.000
_cell.length_c   1.000
_cell.angle_alpha   90.00
_cell.angle_beta   90.00
_cell.angle_gamma   90.00
#
_symmetry.space_group_name_H-M   'P 1'
#
loop_
_entity.id
_entity.type
_entity.pdbx_description
1 polymer ?
#
loop_
_entity_poly.entity_id
_entity_poly.type
_entity_poly.pdbx_seq_one_letter_code
_entity_poly.pdbx_strand_id
1 'polypeptide(L)'
;MTGICLFLSFLLVLFFVHEHFTVSINSKKRSSGSFFSSMPNKQIILGMFLTTMIIQASNNSIEPIFGRLGDRWGTHWILLGGLIFSILVFIPMAFVQNVWELGGLRLLIGISDAALIPSVQTILAKTSPHRIMGEVFSWNQSFQAVGNVVGPQIGSTVTSFLGYRGVFLSTAFLVLINLFSVFKQTKSFYQ
;
A
#
# COMPACT_ATOMS: atom_id res chain seq x y z
N MET A 1 -18.73 1.86 4.79
CA MET A 1 -18.11 3.14 5.22
C MET A 1 -16.86 3.44 4.40
N THR A 2 -15.83 2.59 4.37
CA THR A 2 -14.60 2.78 3.57
C THR A 2 -14.79 2.72 2.05
N GLY A 3 -15.64 1.81 1.54
CA GLY A 3 -15.98 1.79 0.12
C GLY A 3 -16.65 3.08 -0.36
N ILE A 4 -17.45 3.72 0.51
CA ILE A 4 -18.07 5.03 0.25
C ILE A 4 -17.02 6.13 0.29
N CYS A 5 -16.08 6.10 1.24
CA CYS A 5 -14.97 7.07 1.29
C CYS A 5 -14.03 6.96 0.08
N LEU A 6 -13.70 5.73 -0.37
CA LEU A 6 -12.89 5.49 -1.57
C LEU A 6 -13.62 5.91 -2.85
N PHE A 7 -14.93 5.64 -2.93
CA PHE A 7 -15.77 6.05 -4.05
C PHE A 7 -15.93 7.57 -4.12
N LEU A 8 -16.08 8.24 -2.96
CA LEU A 8 -16.14 9.71 -2.88
C LEU A 8 -14.80 10.35 -3.29
N SER A 9 -13.68 9.75 -2.88
CA SER A 9 -12.34 10.20 -3.27
C SER A 9 -12.09 10.03 -4.77
N PHE A 10 -12.53 8.91 -5.35
CA PHE A 10 -12.48 8.68 -6.79
C PHE A 10 -13.29 9.74 -7.57
N LEU A 11 -14.50 10.06 -7.10
CA LEU A 11 -15.37 11.07 -7.69
C LEU A 11 -14.78 12.49 -7.62
N LEU A 12 -14.15 12.84 -6.49
CA LEU A 12 -13.48 14.12 -6.29
C LEU A 12 -12.27 14.31 -7.23
N VAL A 13 -11.49 13.25 -7.44
CA VAL A 13 -10.36 13.29 -8.39
C VAL A 13 -10.85 13.46 -9.82
N LEU A 14 -11.93 12.77 -10.20
CA LEU A 14 -12.47 12.79 -11.56
C LEU A 14 -13.05 14.17 -11.92
N PHE A 15 -13.71 14.85 -10.97
CA PHE A 15 -14.35 16.14 -11.22
C PHE A 15 -13.46 17.36 -11.00
N PHE A 16 -12.43 17.27 -10.13
CA PHE A 16 -11.67 18.45 -9.69
C PHE A 16 -10.27 18.56 -10.30
N VAL A 17 -9.74 17.47 -10.87
CA VAL A 17 -8.44 17.48 -11.57
C VAL A 17 -8.69 17.79 -13.05
N HIS A 18 -8.87 19.07 -13.37
CA HIS A 18 -8.76 19.55 -14.75
C HIS A 18 -7.29 19.83 -15.07
N GLU A 19 -6.64 18.87 -15.70
CA GLU A 19 -5.27 19.00 -16.21
C GLU A 19 -5.22 19.90 -17.45
N HIS A 20 -4.77 21.14 -17.28
CA HIS A 20 -4.28 21.97 -18.38
C HIS A 20 -2.76 21.82 -18.49
N PHE A 21 -2.32 20.89 -19.35
CA PHE A 21 -0.91 20.69 -19.66
C PHE A 21 -0.34 21.89 -20.42
N THR A 22 0.68 22.55 -19.86
CA THR A 22 1.60 23.40 -20.63
C THR A 22 3.04 23.04 -20.25
N VAL A 23 3.84 22.67 -21.25
CA VAL A 23 5.25 22.29 -21.08
C VAL A 23 6.08 23.57 -21.00
N SER A 24 6.78 23.81 -19.88
CA SER A 24 7.72 24.93 -19.77
C SER A 24 9.09 24.44 -19.31
N ILE A 25 10.02 24.38 -20.28
CA ILE A 25 11.46 24.20 -20.10
C ILE A 25 12.04 25.56 -19.69
N ASN A 26 12.42 25.78 -18.43
CA ASN A 26 13.60 26.58 -18.13
C ASN A 26 14.11 26.46 -16.68
N SER A 27 15.43 26.40 -16.55
CA SER A 27 16.20 26.33 -15.31
C SER A 27 16.61 27.74 -14.87
N LYS A 28 16.37 28.14 -13.60
CA LYS A 28 17.29 28.99 -12.79
C LYS A 28 16.80 29.27 -11.35
N LYS A 29 17.55 28.74 -10.38
CA LYS A 29 18.06 29.34 -9.11
C LYS A 29 17.20 30.39 -8.37
N ARG A 30 16.68 30.09 -7.15
CA ARG A 30 16.84 30.94 -5.93
C ARG A 30 16.17 30.41 -4.63
N SER A 31 16.92 30.58 -3.54
CA SER A 31 16.54 31.15 -2.23
C SER A 31 15.59 30.41 -1.29
N SER A 32 16.19 29.96 -0.19
CA SER A 32 15.56 29.69 1.11
C SER A 32 14.80 30.93 1.59
N GLY A 33 13.49 30.78 1.85
CA GLY A 33 12.58 31.84 2.29
C GLY A 33 11.27 31.82 1.51
N SER A 34 10.29 31.05 2.01
CA SER A 34 8.94 30.82 1.42
C SER A 34 8.89 29.86 0.22
N PHE A 35 9.10 28.56 0.50
CA PHE A 35 8.89 27.44 -0.43
C PHE A 35 7.47 27.44 -1.07
N PHE A 36 6.49 27.99 -0.36
CA PHE A 36 5.07 28.00 -0.73
C PHE A 36 4.67 29.05 -1.79
N SER A 37 5.48 30.10 -1.99
CA SER A 37 5.16 31.19 -2.93
C SER A 37 5.78 31.01 -4.32
N SER A 38 6.72 30.09 -4.47
CA SER A 38 7.42 29.82 -5.74
C SER A 38 6.79 28.68 -6.55
N MET A 39 5.73 28.05 -6.04
CA MET A 39 5.11 26.88 -6.66
C MET A 39 3.99 27.28 -7.63
N PRO A 40 4.07 26.90 -8.92
CA PRO A 40 2.93 27.04 -9.83
C PRO A 40 1.76 26.17 -9.33
N ASN A 41 0.56 26.73 -9.34
CA ASN A 41 -0.69 26.07 -8.91
C ASN A 41 -0.71 25.56 -7.46
N LYS A 42 -0.54 26.47 -6.50
CA LYS A 42 -0.66 26.22 -5.04
C LYS A 42 -1.92 25.43 -4.65
N GLN A 43 -3.04 25.61 -5.35
CA GLN A 43 -4.29 24.88 -5.10
C GLN A 43 -4.19 23.37 -5.41
N ILE A 44 -3.48 22.98 -6.47
CA ILE A 44 -3.32 21.57 -6.85
C ILE A 44 -2.43 20.84 -5.83
N ILE A 45 -1.33 21.47 -5.43
CA ILE A 45 -0.41 20.91 -4.44
C ILE A 45 -1.10 20.78 -3.08
N LEU A 46 -1.89 21.78 -2.68
CA LEU A 46 -2.70 21.70 -1.46
C LEU A 46 -3.73 20.56 -1.55
N GLY A 47 -4.35 20.37 -2.72
CA GLY A 47 -5.26 19.26 -3.00
C GLY A 47 -4.59 17.90 -2.87
N MET A 48 -3.37 17.71 -3.40
CA MET A 48 -2.61 16.47 -3.26
C MET A 48 -2.20 16.18 -1.81
N PHE A 49 -1.83 17.20 -1.04
CA PHE A 49 -1.57 17.03 0.39
C PHE A 49 -2.83 16.65 1.17
N LEU A 50 -3.97 17.29 0.89
CA LEU A 50 -5.24 16.95 1.52
C LEU A 50 -5.68 15.52 1.19
N THR A 51 -5.59 15.11 -0.07
CA THR A 51 -5.97 13.75 -0.47
C THR A 51 -5.04 12.70 0.15
N THR A 52 -3.73 12.93 0.20
CA THR A 52 -2.78 12.02 0.85
C THR A 52 -2.98 11.94 2.36
N MET A 53 -3.29 13.05 3.05
CA MET A 53 -3.62 13.03 4.47
C MET A 53 -4.90 12.24 4.78
N ILE A 54 -5.93 12.36 3.93
CA ILE A 54 -7.18 11.61 4.08
C ILE A 54 -6.95 10.10 3.87
N ILE A 55 -6.13 9.73 2.88
CA ILE A 55 -5.76 8.32 2.62
C ILE A 55 -5.01 7.74 3.82
N GLN A 56 -4.00 8.46 4.33
CA GLN A 56 -3.21 8.01 5.49
C GLN A 56 -4.08 7.89 6.75
N ALA A 57 -4.93 8.89 7.04
CA ALA A 57 -5.84 8.84 8.19
C ALA A 57 -6.85 7.70 8.09
N SER A 58 -7.34 7.41 6.88
CA SER A 58 -8.25 6.28 6.62
C SER A 58 -7.57 4.94 6.85
N ASN A 59 -6.34 4.76 6.36
CA ASN A 59 -5.59 3.52 6.54
C ASN A 59 -5.33 3.22 8.02
N ASN A 60 -4.90 4.22 8.81
CA ASN A 60 -4.62 4.03 10.24
C ASN A 60 -5.89 3.78 11.08
N SER A 61 -7.07 4.27 10.63
CA SER A 61 -8.33 4.07 11.37
C SER A 61 -8.93 2.66 11.22
N ILE A 62 -8.49 1.90 10.22
CA ILE A 62 -9.01 0.56 9.89
C ILE A 62 -8.32 -0.53 10.74
N GLU A 63 -7.12 -0.27 11.24
CA GLU A 63 -6.29 -1.19 12.03
C GLU A 63 -7.03 -1.82 13.23
N PRO A 64 -7.73 -1.07 14.11
CA PRO A 64 -8.43 -1.65 15.26
C PRO A 64 -9.70 -2.44 14.90
N ILE A 65 -10.31 -2.21 13.73
CA ILE A 65 -11.55 -2.88 13.30
C ILE A 65 -11.23 -4.30 12.81
N PHE A 66 -10.16 -4.47 12.05
CA PHE A 66 -9.74 -5.78 11.56
C PHE A 66 -9.06 -6.64 12.63
N GLY A 67 -8.49 -6.03 13.68
CA GLY A 67 -8.06 -6.75 14.88
C GLY A 67 -9.20 -7.56 15.50
N ARG A 68 -10.39 -6.96 15.66
CA ARG A 68 -11.60 -7.64 16.15
C ARG A 68 -12.17 -8.68 15.19
N LEU A 69 -12.00 -8.49 13.88
CA LEU A 69 -12.45 -9.46 12.88
C LEU A 69 -11.56 -10.72 12.87
N GLY A 70 -10.25 -10.54 13.05
CA GLY A 70 -9.28 -11.61 13.24
C GLY A 70 -9.46 -12.41 14.52
N ASP A 71 -10.04 -11.82 15.56
CA ASP A 71 -10.37 -12.52 16.81
C ASP A 71 -11.44 -13.61 16.64
N ARG A 72 -12.33 -13.50 15.64
CA ARG A 72 -13.42 -14.47 15.44
C ARG A 72 -13.06 -15.63 14.51
N TRP A 73 -12.29 -15.38 13.46
CA TRP A 73 -12.02 -16.38 12.40
C TRP A 73 -10.58 -16.91 12.40
N GLY A 74 -9.73 -16.36 13.26
CA GLY A 74 -8.31 -16.65 13.28
C GLY A 74 -7.57 -15.74 12.29
N THR A 75 -6.91 -14.71 12.83
CA THR A 75 -6.09 -13.73 12.09
C THR A 75 -5.11 -14.39 11.11
N HIS A 76 -4.63 -15.59 11.45
CA HIS A 76 -3.73 -16.34 10.60
C HIS A 76 -4.35 -16.76 9.26
N TRP A 77 -5.60 -17.22 9.24
CA TRP A 77 -6.31 -17.60 8.01
C TRP A 77 -6.61 -16.40 7.11
N ILE A 78 -6.87 -15.25 7.72
CA ILE A 78 -7.06 -13.98 6.99
C ILE A 78 -5.76 -13.60 6.27
N LEU A 79 -4.61 -13.76 6.94
CA LEU A 79 -3.31 -13.47 6.35
C LEU A 79 -2.98 -14.42 5.19
N LEU A 80 -3.16 -15.74 5.35
CA LEU A 80 -2.95 -16.69 4.25
C LEU A 80 -3.90 -16.43 3.08
N GLY A 81 -5.19 -16.22 3.36
CA GLY A 81 -6.19 -15.93 2.35
C GLY A 81 -5.88 -14.64 1.58
N GLY A 82 -5.46 -13.58 2.29
CA GLY A 82 -5.06 -12.31 1.70
C GLY A 82 -3.81 -12.44 0.81
N LEU A 83 -2.81 -13.23 1.24
CA LEU A 83 -1.60 -13.47 0.43
C LEU A 83 -1.91 -14.25 -0.84
N ILE A 84 -2.72 -15.31 -0.75
CA ILE A 84 -3.16 -16.10 -1.91
C ILE A 84 -3.95 -15.22 -2.88
N PHE A 85 -4.88 -14.42 -2.34
CA PHE A 85 -5.69 -13.51 -3.14
C PHE A 85 -4.83 -12.43 -3.83
N SER A 86 -3.84 -11.85 -3.15
CA SER A 86 -2.86 -10.94 -3.76
C SER A 86 -2.13 -11.57 -4.94
N ILE A 87 -1.66 -12.82 -4.82
CA ILE A 87 -0.97 -13.52 -5.92
C ILE A 87 -1.90 -13.69 -7.11
N LEU A 88 -3.15 -14.09 -6.88
CA LEU A 88 -4.17 -14.27 -7.93
C LEU A 88 -4.50 -12.95 -8.65
N VAL A 89 -4.41 -11.80 -7.97
CA VAL A 89 -4.65 -10.48 -8.55
C VAL A 89 -3.41 -9.96 -9.31
N PHE A 90 -2.19 -10.22 -8.81
CA PHE A 90 -0.96 -9.74 -9.45
C PHE A 90 -0.66 -10.41 -10.80
N ILE A 91 -1.01 -11.69 -10.96
CA ILE A 91 -0.81 -12.43 -12.21
C ILE A 91 -1.54 -11.76 -13.40
N PRO A 92 -2.87 -11.55 -13.38
CA PRO A 92 -3.57 -10.88 -14.47
C PRO A 92 -3.16 -9.41 -14.60
N MET A 93 -2.79 -8.74 -13.51
CA MET A 93 -2.32 -7.34 -13.53
C MET A 93 -1.07 -7.15 -14.40
N ALA A 94 -0.22 -8.16 -14.52
CA ALA A 94 0.95 -8.14 -15.39
C ALA A 94 0.59 -8.12 -16.90
N PHE A 95 -0.62 -8.56 -17.28
CA PHE A 95 -1.04 -8.65 -18.69
C PHE A 95 -1.99 -7.52 -19.10
N VAL A 96 -2.45 -6.71 -18.16
CA VAL A 96 -3.39 -5.62 -18.43
C VAL A 96 -2.78 -4.55 -19.34
N GLN A 97 -3.57 -4.12 -20.31
CA GLN A 97 -3.23 -3.04 -21.25
C GLN A 97 -4.19 -1.84 -21.13
N ASN A 98 -5.29 -2.00 -20.39
CA ASN A 98 -6.34 -0.98 -20.24
C ASN A 98 -6.31 -0.33 -18.85
N VAL A 99 -6.41 1.01 -18.80
CA VAL A 99 -6.41 1.78 -17.54
C VAL A 99 -7.58 1.39 -16.63
N TRP A 100 -8.76 1.15 -17.20
CA TRP A 100 -9.97 0.76 -16.44
C TRP A 100 -9.82 -0.62 -15.77
N GLU A 101 -9.24 -1.58 -16.49
CA GLU A 101 -8.97 -2.92 -15.98
C GLU A 101 -7.89 -2.89 -14.88
N LEU A 102 -6.86 -2.06 -15.08
CA LEU A 102 -5.82 -1.82 -14.08
C LEU A 102 -6.41 -1.15 -12.83
N GLY A 103 -7.33 -0.20 -13.00
CA GLY A 103 -8.06 0.44 -11.91
C GLY A 103 -8.89 -0.56 -11.10
N GLY A 104 -9.61 -1.47 -11.78
CA GLY A 104 -10.36 -2.55 -11.14
C GLY A 104 -9.45 -3.48 -10.32
N LEU A 105 -8.35 -3.97 -10.91
CA LEU A 105 -7.37 -4.80 -10.20
C LEU A 105 -6.69 -4.06 -9.03
N ARG A 106 -6.50 -2.75 -9.14
CA ARG A 106 -5.95 -1.93 -8.06
C ARG A 106 -6.89 -1.82 -6.86
N LEU A 107 -8.20 -1.85 -7.10
CA LEU A 107 -9.17 -1.92 -6.01
C LEU A 107 -9.12 -3.29 -5.33
N LEU A 108 -9.00 -4.36 -6.12
CA LEU A 108 -8.87 -5.74 -5.61
C LEU A 108 -7.61 -5.92 -4.75
N ILE A 109 -6.46 -5.42 -5.20
CA ILE A 109 -5.24 -5.47 -4.38
C ILE A 109 -5.36 -4.58 -3.14
N GLY A 110 -6.05 -3.43 -3.23
CA GLY A 110 -6.34 -2.58 -2.08
C GLY A 110 -7.17 -3.27 -0.99
N ILE A 111 -8.11 -4.15 -1.37
CA ILE A 111 -8.85 -4.99 -0.41
C ILE A 111 -7.90 -5.97 0.30
N SER A 112 -6.94 -6.53 -0.45
CA SER A 112 -5.94 -7.46 0.10
C SER A 112 -5.04 -6.76 1.12
N ASP A 113 -4.49 -5.60 0.77
CA ASP A 113 -3.62 -4.83 1.64
C ASP A 113 -4.34 -4.36 2.91
N ALA A 114 -5.61 -3.95 2.77
CA ALA A 114 -6.45 -3.56 3.91
C ALA A 114 -6.68 -4.70 4.91
N ALA A 115 -6.61 -5.97 4.47
CA ALA A 115 -6.70 -7.13 5.35
C ALA A 115 -5.33 -7.58 5.89
N LEU A 116 -4.26 -7.45 5.11
CA LEU A 116 -2.92 -7.95 5.45
C LEU A 116 -2.24 -7.16 6.57
N ILE A 117 -2.24 -5.82 6.47
CA ILE A 117 -1.58 -4.93 7.46
C ILE A 117 -2.11 -5.17 8.89
N PRO A 118 -3.43 -5.09 9.16
CA PRO A 118 -3.94 -5.33 10.51
C PRO A 118 -3.77 -6.79 10.97
N SER A 119 -3.73 -7.74 10.03
CA SER A 119 -3.49 -9.15 10.37
C SER A 119 -2.08 -9.36 10.92
N VAL A 120 -1.07 -8.75 10.31
CA VAL A 120 0.32 -8.78 10.81
C VAL A 120 0.40 -8.13 12.19
N GLN A 121 -0.16 -6.92 12.35
CA GLN A 121 -0.16 -6.21 13.63
C GLN A 121 -0.85 -7.01 14.74
N THR A 122 -1.96 -7.68 14.43
CA THR A 122 -2.71 -8.49 15.39
C THR A 122 -1.97 -9.77 15.76
N ILE A 123 -1.30 -10.44 14.82
CA ILE A 123 -0.46 -11.61 15.13
C ILE A 123 0.71 -11.20 16.04
N LEU A 124 1.39 -10.09 15.72
CA LEU A 124 2.46 -9.57 16.56
C LEU A 124 1.96 -9.23 17.97
N ALA A 125 0.80 -8.58 18.11
CA ALA A 125 0.21 -8.28 19.41
C ALA A 125 -0.17 -9.54 20.21
N LYS A 126 -0.66 -10.59 19.55
CA LYS A 126 -1.07 -11.85 20.21
C LYS A 126 0.11 -12.74 20.59
N THR A 127 1.18 -12.75 19.78
CA THR A 127 2.35 -13.62 20.00
C THR A 127 3.40 -12.95 20.88
N SER A 128 3.41 -11.62 21.00
CA SER A 128 4.43 -10.90 21.77
C SER A 128 4.10 -10.82 23.27
N PRO A 129 5.09 -11.05 24.16
CA PRO A 129 4.96 -10.75 25.57
C PRO A 129 4.72 -9.25 25.80
N HIS A 130 3.82 -8.90 26.72
CA HIS A 130 3.43 -7.50 27.04
C HIS A 130 4.63 -6.59 27.36
N ARG A 131 5.74 -7.15 27.89
CA ARG A 131 6.96 -6.40 28.24
C ARG A 131 7.74 -5.87 27.03
N ILE A 132 7.74 -6.60 25.90
CA ILE A 132 8.53 -6.26 24.70
C ILE A 132 7.65 -5.83 23.52
N MET A 133 6.34 -5.69 23.72
CA MET A 133 5.41 -5.36 22.64
C MET A 133 5.79 -4.04 21.93
N GLY A 134 6.19 -3.01 22.68
CA GLY A 134 6.66 -1.76 22.08
C GLY A 134 7.89 -1.91 21.19
N GLU A 135 8.82 -2.80 21.55
CA GLU A 135 10.03 -3.08 20.78
C GLU A 135 9.69 -3.83 19.49
N VAL A 136 8.85 -4.86 19.57
CA VAL A 136 8.39 -5.62 18.40
C VAL A 136 7.65 -4.74 17.39
N PHE A 137 6.75 -3.86 17.87
CA PHE A 137 6.07 -2.90 17.00
C PHE A 137 7.01 -1.85 16.40
N SER A 138 8.04 -1.43 17.13
CA SER A 138 9.06 -0.51 16.62
C SER A 138 9.90 -1.15 15.51
N TRP A 139 10.28 -2.42 15.66
CA TRP A 139 10.92 -3.21 14.60
C TRP A 139 10.00 -3.36 13.38
N ASN A 140 8.73 -3.72 13.59
CA ASN A 140 7.76 -3.83 12.51
C ASN A 140 7.60 -2.53 11.72
N GLN A 141 7.55 -1.38 12.40
CA GLN A 141 7.55 -0.07 11.72
C GLN A 141 8.84 0.21 10.95
N SER A 142 9.99 -0.18 11.48
CA SER A 142 11.28 -0.01 10.81
C SER A 142 11.34 -0.81 9.51
N PHE A 143 10.89 -2.07 9.52
CA PHE A 143 10.83 -2.89 8.32
C PHE A 143 9.86 -2.33 7.27
N GLN A 144 8.71 -1.81 7.67
CA GLN A 144 7.78 -1.15 6.76
C GLN A 144 8.38 0.11 6.13
N ALA A 145 9.09 0.93 6.91
CA ALA A 145 9.78 2.11 6.41
C ALA A 145 10.85 1.73 5.37
N VAL A 146 11.65 0.70 5.65
CA VAL A 146 12.62 0.16 4.69
C VAL A 146 11.92 -0.32 3.43
N GLY A 147 10.81 -1.04 3.55
CA GLY A 147 10.00 -1.49 2.41
C GLY A 147 9.49 -0.34 1.54
N ASN A 148 9.04 0.76 2.16
CA ASN A 148 8.56 1.94 1.44
C ASN A 148 9.66 2.70 0.69
N VAL A 149 10.92 2.62 1.16
CA VAL A 149 12.07 3.23 0.49
C VAL A 149 12.62 2.30 -0.60
N VAL A 150 12.85 1.04 -0.25
CA VAL A 150 13.49 0.05 -1.13
C VAL A 150 12.54 -0.44 -2.21
N GLY A 151 11.24 -0.53 -1.93
CA GLY A 151 10.22 -1.02 -2.85
C GLY A 151 10.18 -0.26 -4.18
N PRO A 152 10.02 1.08 -4.18
CA PRO A 152 10.08 1.87 -5.41
C PRO A 152 11.44 1.82 -6.12
N GLN A 153 12.55 1.72 -5.39
CA GLN A 153 13.89 1.63 -5.97
C GLN A 153 14.09 0.32 -6.74
N ILE A 154 13.69 -0.80 -6.14
CA ILE A 154 13.69 -2.11 -6.80
C ILE A 154 12.69 -2.11 -7.95
N GLY A 155 11.46 -1.64 -7.73
CA GLY A 155 10.41 -1.56 -8.75
C GLY A 155 10.84 -0.72 -9.96
N SER A 156 11.52 0.40 -9.74
CA SER A 156 12.06 1.25 -10.80
C SER A 156 13.16 0.53 -11.59
N THR A 157 14.09 -0.14 -10.90
CA THR A 157 15.17 -0.90 -11.55
C THR A 157 14.60 -2.06 -12.36
N VAL A 158 13.65 -2.81 -11.80
CA VAL A 158 12.96 -3.92 -12.49
C VAL A 158 12.18 -3.41 -13.70
N THR A 159 11.51 -2.24 -13.59
CA THR A 159 10.81 -1.63 -14.73
C THR A 159 11.77 -1.28 -15.85
N SER A 160 12.98 -0.80 -15.53
CA SER A 160 13.98 -0.44 -16.54
C SER A 160 14.48 -1.64 -17.35
N PHE A 161 14.56 -2.84 -16.77
CA PHE A 161 15.03 -4.04 -17.47
C PHE A 161 13.91 -4.92 -18.05
N LEU A 162 12.84 -5.14 -17.28
CA LEU A 162 11.77 -6.11 -17.56
C LEU A 162 10.43 -5.44 -17.91
N GLY A 163 10.38 -4.10 -17.92
CA GLY A 163 9.16 -3.33 -18.10
C GLY A 163 8.18 -3.45 -16.93
N TYR A 164 7.03 -2.79 -17.05
CA TYR A 164 5.98 -2.79 -16.03
C TYR A 164 5.45 -4.20 -15.72
N ARG A 165 5.39 -5.09 -16.72
CA ARG A 165 4.95 -6.48 -16.56
C ARG A 165 5.86 -7.26 -15.62
N GLY A 166 7.18 -7.04 -15.73
CA GLY A 166 8.17 -7.70 -14.88
C GLY A 166 8.08 -7.30 -13.41
N VAL A 167 7.64 -6.08 -13.10
CA VAL A 167 7.44 -5.63 -11.71
C VAL A 167 6.29 -6.41 -11.06
N PHE A 168 5.17 -6.57 -11.76
CA PHE A 168 4.03 -7.29 -11.20
C PHE A 168 4.32 -8.78 -11.02
N LEU A 169 5.00 -9.42 -11.98
CA LEU A 169 5.42 -10.82 -11.87
C LEU A 169 6.46 -11.05 -10.77
N SER A 170 7.46 -10.17 -10.65
CA SER A 170 8.46 -10.27 -9.58
C SER A 170 7.83 -10.04 -8.20
N THR A 171 6.86 -9.13 -8.10
CA THR A 171 6.09 -8.92 -6.87
C THR A 171 5.26 -10.15 -6.52
N ALA A 172 4.54 -10.74 -7.49
CA ALA A 172 3.80 -11.99 -7.28
C ALA A 172 4.71 -13.12 -6.78
N PHE A 173 5.90 -13.24 -7.35
CA PHE A 173 6.89 -14.23 -6.93
C PHE A 173 7.40 -14.00 -5.51
N LEU A 174 7.69 -12.74 -5.14
CA LEU A 174 8.07 -12.38 -3.76
C LEU A 174 6.96 -12.69 -2.75
N VAL A 175 5.70 -12.38 -3.09
CA VAL A 175 4.53 -12.68 -2.25
C VAL A 175 4.34 -14.20 -2.12
N LEU A 176 4.62 -14.97 -3.18
CA LEU A 176 4.56 -16.43 -3.14
C LEU A 176 5.63 -17.03 -2.20
N ILE A 177 6.85 -16.49 -2.20
CA ILE A 177 7.88 -16.86 -1.22
C ILE A 177 7.42 -16.51 0.21
N ASN A 178 6.82 -15.33 0.39
CA ASN A 178 6.29 -14.90 1.68
C ASN A 178 5.20 -15.84 2.19
N LEU A 179 4.24 -16.21 1.33
CA LEU A 179 3.19 -17.18 1.62
C LEU A 179 3.78 -18.51 2.10
N PHE A 180 4.82 -19.02 1.43
CA PHE A 180 5.46 -20.27 1.82
C PHE A 180 6.17 -20.17 3.18
N SER A 181 6.84 -19.06 3.45
CA SER A 181 7.48 -18.79 4.74
C SER A 181 6.47 -18.76 5.88
N VAL A 182 5.37 -18.03 5.69
CA VAL A 182 4.25 -17.94 6.64
C VAL A 182 3.64 -19.32 6.87
N PHE A 183 3.35 -20.07 5.80
CA PHE A 183 2.74 -21.39 5.90
C PHE A 183 3.60 -22.38 6.71
N LYS A 184 4.92 -22.33 6.54
CA LYS A 184 5.86 -23.12 7.35
C LYS A 184 5.84 -22.71 8.82
N GLN A 185 5.85 -21.40 9.12
CA GLN A 185 5.85 -20.91 10.49
C GLN A 185 4.55 -21.22 11.23
N THR A 186 3.40 -21.14 10.56
CA THR A 186 2.10 -21.54 11.12
C THR A 186 2.09 -22.97 11.63
N LYS A 187 2.70 -23.88 10.87
CA LYS A 187 2.75 -25.30 11.24
C LYS A 187 3.49 -25.52 12.57
N SER A 188 4.38 -24.59 12.94
CA SER A 188 5.12 -24.60 14.20
C SER A 188 4.32 -24.05 15.40
N PHE A 189 3.20 -23.34 15.18
CA PHE A 189 2.37 -22.80 16.28
C PHE A 189 1.33 -23.80 16.81
N TYR A 190 1.08 -24.89 16.08
CA TYR A 190 0.12 -25.95 16.43
C TYR A 190 0.78 -27.22 17.02
N GLN A 191 2.09 -27.18 17.29
CA GLN A 191 2.84 -28.18 18.06
C GLN A 191 3.16 -27.63 19.44
#